data_AF-A0A530GJ63-F1
#
_entry.id   AF-A0A530GJ63-F1
#
_cell.length_a   1.000
_cell.length_b   1.000
_cell.length_c   1.000
_cell.angle_alpha   90.00
_cell.angle_beta   90.00
_cell.angle_gamma   90.00
#
_symmetry.space_group_name_H-M   'P 1'
#
loop_
_entity.id
_entity.type
_entity.pdbx_description
1 polymer ?
#
loop_
_entity_poly.entity_id
_entity_poly.type
_entity_poly.pdbx_seq_one_letter_code
_entity_poly.pdbx_strand_id
1 'polypeptide(L)'
;AYFEQLEAIQKVGGRLIVMASRALAAVARSPEDYVSIYGDVLARCDRPVILHWLGEMFDPALKGYWGAARFEDALETVLAIIGNNTARVDGIKISLLDKEKEIAMRRRLPAGVKMYTGDDFNYPELIAG
;
A
#
# COMPACT_ATOMS: atom_id res chain seq x y z
N ALA A 1 0.08 -14.72 10.20
CA ALA A 1 0.08 -14.66 8.73
C ALA A 1 1.14 -13.68 8.21
N TYR A 2 1.00 -12.36 8.39
CA TYR A 2 2.00 -11.40 7.87
C TYR A 2 3.42 -11.70 8.36
N PHE A 3 3.63 -11.83 9.67
CA PHE A 3 4.99 -11.99 10.24
C PHE A 3 5.69 -13.27 9.78
N GLU A 4 4.96 -14.37 9.62
CA GLU A 4 5.52 -15.63 9.14
C GLU A 4 6.12 -15.49 7.73
N GLN A 5 5.37 -14.88 6.80
CA GLN A 5 5.84 -14.65 5.43
C GLN A 5 6.99 -13.62 5.40
N LEU A 6 6.86 -12.57 6.19
CA LEU A 6 7.85 -11.51 6.33
C LEU A 6 9.18 -12.08 6.81
N GLU A 7 9.18 -12.85 7.90
CA GLU A 7 10.37 -13.51 8.44
C GLU A 7 10.98 -14.50 7.45
N ALA A 8 10.15 -15.30 6.76
CA ALA A 8 10.63 -16.26 5.77
C ALA A 8 11.41 -15.58 4.63
N ILE A 9 10.90 -14.45 4.12
CA ILE A 9 11.55 -13.69 3.04
C ILE A 9 12.81 -12.97 3.54
N GLN A 10 12.76 -12.39 4.74
CA GLN A 10 13.91 -11.69 5.32
C GLN A 10 15.07 -12.62 5.65
N LYS A 11 14.80 -13.86 6.10
CA LYS A 11 15.83 -14.88 6.38
C LYS A 11 16.70 -15.21 5.17
N VAL A 12 16.16 -15.05 3.96
CA VAL A 12 16.90 -15.26 2.70
C VAL A 12 17.42 -13.94 2.09
N GLY A 13 17.37 -12.84 2.85
CA GLY A 13 17.86 -11.52 2.43
C GLY A 13 16.98 -10.80 1.42
N GLY A 14 15.75 -11.27 1.20
CA GLY A 14 14.79 -10.71 0.26
C GLY A 14 14.28 -9.34 0.67
N ARG A 15 13.91 -8.52 -0.33
CA ARG A 15 13.21 -7.25 -0.12
C ARG A 15 11.71 -7.45 -0.27
N LEU A 16 10.93 -6.78 0.56
CA LEU A 16 9.50 -7.02 0.67
C LEU A 16 8.67 -6.07 -0.21
N ILE A 17 7.67 -6.66 -0.87
CA ILE A 17 6.46 -5.98 -1.28
C ILE A 17 5.36 -6.43 -0.31
N VAL A 18 4.83 -5.51 0.50
CA VAL A 18 3.76 -5.82 1.46
C VAL A 18 2.44 -5.81 0.71
N MET A 19 1.92 -7.00 0.44
CA MET A 19 0.66 -7.19 -0.27
C MET A 19 -0.55 -6.85 0.62
N ALA A 20 -1.62 -6.40 -0.03
CA ALA A 20 -2.95 -6.35 0.57
C ALA A 20 -3.41 -7.75 1.01
N SER A 21 -4.16 -7.83 2.11
CA SER A 21 -4.61 -9.07 2.75
C SER A 21 -6.13 -9.17 2.70
N ARG A 22 -6.64 -10.20 2.01
CA ARG A 22 -8.08 -10.52 1.99
C ARG A 22 -8.65 -10.75 3.40
N ALA A 23 -7.87 -11.38 4.28
CA ALA A 23 -8.29 -11.61 5.65
C ALA A 23 -8.44 -10.28 6.41
N LEU A 24 -7.52 -9.33 6.19
CA LEU A 24 -7.64 -8.00 6.79
C LEU A 24 -8.85 -7.25 6.24
N ALA A 25 -9.06 -7.28 4.92
CA ALA A 25 -10.22 -6.68 4.27
C ALA A 25 -11.55 -7.19 4.86
N ALA A 26 -11.60 -8.48 5.21
CA ALA A 26 -12.80 -9.11 5.75
C ALA A 26 -13.06 -8.83 7.24
N VAL A 27 -12.03 -8.52 8.04
CA VAL A 27 -12.16 -8.41 9.51
C VAL A 27 -11.97 -7.00 10.06
N ALA A 28 -11.30 -6.11 9.33
CA ALA A 28 -11.14 -4.72 9.73
C ALA A 28 -12.51 -4.03 9.81
N ARG A 29 -12.71 -3.24 10.86
CA ARG A 29 -13.94 -2.52 11.15
C ARG A 29 -13.80 -1.02 10.94
N SER A 30 -12.57 -0.52 10.93
CA SER A 30 -12.30 0.90 10.70
C SER A 30 -10.92 1.14 10.05
N PRO A 31 -10.67 2.35 9.52
CA PRO A 31 -9.35 2.79 9.08
C PRO A 31 -8.24 2.59 10.11
N GLU A 32 -8.54 2.79 11.39
CA GLU A 32 -7.59 2.68 12.50
C GLU A 32 -7.04 1.25 12.64
N ASP A 33 -7.83 0.23 12.32
CA ASP A 33 -7.36 -1.16 12.30
C ASP A 33 -6.24 -1.34 11.27
N TYR A 34 -6.37 -0.72 10.09
CA TYR A 34 -5.31 -0.74 9.07
C TYR A 34 -4.08 0.01 9.54
N VAL A 35 -4.24 1.19 10.14
CA VAL A 35 -3.11 1.99 10.67
C VAL A 35 -2.33 1.19 11.70
N SER A 36 -3.04 0.58 12.65
CA SER A 36 -2.45 -0.25 13.71
C SER A 36 -1.70 -1.46 13.13
N ILE A 37 -2.38 -2.25 12.30
CA ILE A 37 -1.81 -3.50 11.75
C ILE A 37 -0.64 -3.23 10.83
N TYR A 38 -0.73 -2.22 9.95
CA TYR A 38 0.40 -1.87 9.08
C TYR A 38 1.55 -1.26 9.86
N GLY A 39 1.30 -0.49 10.92
CA GLY A 39 2.36 -0.02 11.83
C GLY A 39 3.15 -1.18 12.42
N ASP A 40 2.44 -2.19 12.93
CA ASP A 40 3.02 -3.41 13.49
C ASP A 40 3.81 -4.25 12.48
N VAL A 41 3.33 -4.33 11.24
CA VAL A 41 4.01 -5.02 10.12
C VAL A 41 5.28 -4.26 9.74
N LEU A 42 5.19 -2.95 9.53
CA LEU A 42 6.31 -2.11 9.09
C LEU A 42 7.41 -2.00 10.14
N ALA A 43 7.05 -2.00 11.43
CA ALA A 43 8.01 -2.00 12.54
C ALA A 43 8.90 -3.25 12.57
N ARG A 44 8.42 -4.38 12.03
CA ARG A 44 9.14 -5.66 11.95
C ARG A 44 9.91 -5.85 10.65
N CYS A 45 9.82 -4.90 9.71
CA CYS A 45 10.57 -4.96 8.46
C CYS A 45 12.03 -4.51 8.64
N ASP A 46 12.98 -5.35 8.23
CA ASP A 46 14.42 -5.07 8.33
C ASP A 46 14.86 -3.94 7.39
N ARG A 47 14.16 -3.76 6.26
CA ARG A 47 14.47 -2.80 5.19
C ARG A 47 13.22 -2.07 4.72
N PRO A 48 13.35 -0.88 4.12
CA PRO A 48 12.23 -0.18 3.51
C PRO A 48 11.50 -1.03 2.45
N VAL A 49 10.19 -1.14 2.60
CA VAL A 49 9.32 -1.99 1.78
C VAL A 49 8.59 -1.18 0.71
N ILE A 50 8.03 -1.87 -0.27
CA ILE A 50 7.05 -1.30 -1.18
C ILE A 50 5.66 -1.75 -0.71
N LEU A 51 4.76 -0.82 -0.43
CA LEU A 51 3.35 -1.15 -0.18
C LEU A 51 2.66 -1.47 -1.51
N HIS A 52 1.70 -2.38 -1.51
CA HIS A 52 0.91 -2.68 -2.71
C HIS A 52 -0.59 -2.48 -2.44
N TRP A 53 -1.17 -1.48 -3.09
CA TRP A 53 -2.61 -1.25 -3.12
C TRP A 53 -3.21 -1.88 -4.39
N LEU A 54 -3.79 -3.07 -4.23
CA LEU A 54 -4.46 -3.80 -5.30
C LEU A 54 -5.97 -3.50 -5.28
N GLY A 55 -6.50 -2.99 -6.38
CA GLY A 55 -7.92 -2.66 -6.50
C GLY A 55 -8.83 -3.87 -6.70
N GLU A 56 -10.12 -3.69 -6.41
CA GLU A 56 -11.13 -4.75 -6.44
C GLU A 56 -11.40 -5.34 -7.84
N MET A 57 -11.05 -4.61 -8.91
CA MET A 57 -11.11 -5.14 -10.29
C MET A 57 -10.11 -6.28 -10.52
N PHE A 58 -9.02 -6.34 -9.75
CA PHE A 58 -8.06 -7.43 -9.78
C PHE A 58 -8.39 -8.51 -8.75
N ASP A 59 -8.92 -8.12 -7.60
CA ASP A 59 -9.30 -9.04 -6.53
C ASP A 59 -10.54 -8.54 -5.76
N PRO A 60 -11.74 -9.05 -6.08
CA PRO A 60 -12.98 -8.59 -5.46
C PRO A 60 -13.02 -8.74 -3.93
N ALA A 61 -12.21 -9.64 -3.36
CA ALA A 61 -12.11 -9.82 -1.91
C ALA A 61 -11.36 -8.69 -1.20
N LEU A 62 -10.76 -7.75 -1.95
CA LEU A 62 -10.11 -6.54 -1.43
C LEU A 62 -10.99 -5.30 -1.53
N LYS A 63 -12.28 -5.44 -1.83
CA LYS A 63 -13.23 -4.33 -1.84
C LYS A 63 -13.18 -3.54 -0.53
N GLY A 64 -13.06 -2.21 -0.64
CA GLY A 64 -13.00 -1.32 0.52
C GLY A 64 -11.70 -1.38 1.31
N TYR A 65 -10.62 -1.87 0.69
CA TYR A 65 -9.28 -1.88 1.32
C TYR A 65 -8.91 -0.49 1.86
N TRP A 66 -8.23 -0.46 3.00
CA TRP A 66 -7.98 0.74 3.82
C TRP A 66 -9.18 1.29 4.61
N GLY A 67 -10.26 0.50 4.69
CA GLY A 67 -11.38 0.78 5.59
C GLY A 67 -12.40 1.77 5.04
N ALA A 68 -12.37 2.04 3.72
CA ALA A 68 -13.31 2.94 3.08
C ALA A 68 -13.67 2.53 1.65
N ALA A 69 -14.90 2.82 1.25
CA ALA A 69 -15.39 2.57 -0.11
C ALA A 69 -15.03 3.67 -1.11
N ARG A 70 -14.88 4.92 -0.63
CA ARG A 70 -14.47 6.05 -1.47
C ARG A 70 -12.95 6.14 -1.49
N PHE A 71 -12.42 6.50 -2.65
CA PHE A 71 -10.98 6.61 -2.84
C PHE A 71 -10.36 7.66 -1.92
N GLU A 72 -11.00 8.81 -1.76
CA GLU A 72 -10.48 9.93 -0.97
C GLU A 72 -10.29 9.53 0.49
N ASP A 73 -11.24 8.78 1.06
CA ASP A 73 -11.18 8.31 2.44
C ASP A 73 -10.09 7.23 2.61
N ALA A 74 -10.02 6.28 1.67
CA ALA A 74 -8.99 5.24 1.67
C ALA A 74 -7.58 5.83 1.48
N LEU A 75 -7.48 6.91 0.69
CA LEU A 75 -6.26 7.66 0.45
C LEU A 75 -5.75 8.29 1.75
N GLU A 76 -6.62 8.88 2.57
CA GLU A 76 -6.20 9.41 3.89
C GLU A 76 -5.61 8.32 4.78
N THR A 77 -6.23 7.14 4.85
CA THR A 77 -5.73 6.02 5.65
C THR A 77 -4.33 5.58 5.22
N VAL A 78 -4.13 5.35 3.91
CA VAL A 78 -2.83 4.89 3.41
C VAL A 78 -1.75 5.96 3.52
N LEU A 79 -2.10 7.25 3.35
CA LEU A 79 -1.18 8.35 3.59
C LEU A 79 -0.79 8.46 5.07
N ALA A 80 -1.71 8.21 6.00
CA ALA A 80 -1.41 8.15 7.43
C ALA A 80 -0.45 6.98 7.75
N ILE A 81 -0.67 5.79 7.18
CA ILE A 81 0.24 4.64 7.32
C ILE A 81 1.65 5.00 6.84
N ILE A 82 1.76 5.58 5.63
CA ILE A 82 3.04 5.97 5.05
C ILE A 82 3.71 7.06 5.89
N GLY A 83 2.97 8.11 6.26
CA GLY A 83 3.47 9.24 7.05
C GLY A 83 4.01 8.82 8.42
N ASN A 84 3.34 7.88 9.09
CA ASN A 84 3.77 7.35 10.39
C ASN A 84 5.00 6.43 10.29
N ASN A 85 5.36 5.97 9.08
CA ASN A 85 6.37 4.93 8.87
C ASN A 85 7.33 5.23 7.71
N THR A 86 7.61 6.51 7.43
CA THR A 86 8.40 6.94 6.27
C THR A 86 9.76 6.23 6.14
N ALA A 87 10.47 6.01 7.25
CA ALA A 87 11.75 5.30 7.26
C ALA A 87 11.64 3.80 6.89
N ARG A 88 10.43 3.23 6.92
CA ARG A 88 10.13 1.82 6.60
C ARG A 88 9.44 1.64 5.25
N VAL A 89 9.11 2.73 4.55
CA VAL A 89 8.40 2.69 3.26
C VAL A 89 9.27 3.35 2.19
N ASP A 90 9.78 2.55 1.25
CA ASP A 90 10.47 3.09 0.06
C ASP A 90 9.48 3.65 -0.96
N GLY A 91 8.28 3.08 -1.03
CA GLY A 91 7.26 3.52 -1.95
C GLY A 91 5.97 2.72 -1.88
N ILE A 92 5.05 3.05 -2.77
CA ILE A 92 3.79 2.36 -2.92
C ILE A 92 3.50 2.12 -4.39
N LYS A 93 3.06 0.89 -4.72
CA LYS A 93 2.48 0.53 -6.00
C LYS A 93 0.96 0.64 -5.92
N ILE A 94 0.35 1.41 -6.80
CA ILE A 94 -1.11 1.55 -6.90
C ILE A 94 -1.64 0.89 -8.17
N SER A 95 -2.53 -0.09 -8.00
CA SER A 95 -3.12 -0.88 -9.10
C SER A 95 -4.64 -0.66 -9.10
N LEU A 96 -5.06 0.58 -9.37
CA LEU A 96 -6.48 0.99 -9.42
C LEU A 96 -7.00 1.30 -10.84
N LEU A 97 -6.10 1.26 -11.84
CA LEU A 97 -6.39 1.55 -13.26
C LEU A 97 -7.07 2.92 -13.48
N ASP A 98 -6.66 3.90 -12.68
CA ASP A 98 -7.19 5.25 -12.71
C ASP A 98 -6.03 6.23 -12.49
N LYS A 99 -5.61 6.86 -13.58
CA LYS A 99 -4.45 7.76 -13.58
C LYS A 99 -4.64 8.99 -12.69
N GLU A 100 -5.86 9.50 -12.56
CA GLU A 100 -6.12 10.70 -11.75
C GLU A 100 -5.93 10.39 -10.26
N LYS A 101 -6.32 9.18 -9.83
CA LYS A 101 -6.05 8.68 -8.48
C LYS A 101 -4.55 8.55 -8.21
N GLU A 102 -3.78 8.03 -9.17
CA GLU A 102 -2.32 7.95 -9.02
C GLU A 102 -1.69 9.34 -8.94
N ILE A 103 -2.06 10.27 -9.82
CA ILE A 103 -1.55 11.65 -9.82
C ILE A 103 -1.88 12.36 -8.50
N ALA A 104 -3.13 12.24 -8.02
CA ALA A 104 -3.57 12.82 -6.76
C ALA A 104 -2.77 12.29 -5.57
N MET A 105 -2.52 10.97 -5.52
CA MET A 105 -1.70 10.37 -4.46
C MET A 105 -0.23 10.78 -4.56
N ARG A 106 0.36 10.75 -5.77
CA ARG A 106 1.77 11.07 -6.01
C ARG A 106 2.14 12.46 -5.49
N ARG A 107 1.25 13.45 -5.67
CA ARG A 107 1.45 14.83 -5.20
C ARG A 107 1.43 14.97 -3.67
N ARG A 108 0.96 13.96 -2.94
CA ARG A 108 0.80 13.97 -1.48
C ARG A 108 1.77 13.05 -0.75
N LEU A 109 2.59 12.28 -1.48
CA LEU A 109 3.55 11.38 -0.85
C LEU A 109 4.64 12.17 -0.08
N PRO A 110 5.06 11.69 1.12
CA PRO A 110 6.19 12.28 1.82
C PRO A 110 7.47 12.22 0.98
N ALA A 111 8.38 13.18 1.22
CA ALA A 111 9.67 13.20 0.55
C ALA A 111 10.42 11.87 0.74
N GLY A 112 10.97 11.34 -0.36
CA GLY A 112 11.69 10.05 -0.37
C GLY A 112 10.80 8.81 -0.57
N VAL A 113 9.48 8.93 -0.46
CA VAL A 113 8.55 7.83 -0.74
C VAL A 113 8.18 7.85 -2.23
N LYS A 114 8.48 6.76 -2.95
CA LYS A 114 8.28 6.65 -4.40
C LYS A 114 6.84 6.26 -4.74
N MET A 115 6.34 6.81 -5.85
CA MET A 115 5.16 6.28 -6.53
C MET A 115 5.62 5.24 -7.55
N TYR A 116 5.12 4.02 -7.44
CA TYR A 116 5.27 2.97 -8.44
C TYR A 116 3.94 2.83 -9.19
N THR A 117 3.94 3.11 -10.49
CA THR A 117 2.71 2.91 -11.26
C THR A 117 2.39 1.42 -11.36
N GLY A 118 1.13 1.08 -11.07
CA GLY A 118 0.54 -0.23 -11.36
C GLY A 118 -0.58 -0.11 -12.38
N ASP A 119 -0.63 1.00 -13.12
CA ASP A 119 -1.61 1.26 -14.17
C ASP A 119 -1.07 0.83 -15.53
N ASP A 120 -1.44 -0.39 -15.95
CA ASP A 120 -1.01 -0.95 -17.23
C ASP A 120 -1.65 -0.26 -18.45
N PHE A 121 -2.63 0.63 -18.27
CA PHE A 121 -3.26 1.41 -19.34
C PHE A 121 -2.56 2.76 -19.55
N ASN A 122 -2.08 3.39 -18.48
CA ASN A 122 -1.60 4.77 -18.50
C ASN A 122 -0.09 4.90 -18.18
N TYR A 123 0.65 3.79 -18.03
CA TYR A 123 2.06 3.82 -17.64
C TYR A 123 2.97 4.73 -18.48
N PRO A 124 2.83 4.92 -19.81
CA PRO A 124 3.73 5.80 -20.54
C PRO A 124 3.62 7.26 -20.09
N GLU A 125 2.38 7.74 -19.93
CA GLU A 125 2.08 9.10 -19.44
C GLU A 125 2.55 9.25 -17.99
N LEU A 126 2.23 8.27 -17.13
CA LEU A 126 2.54 8.31 -15.71
C LEU A 126 4.04 8.22 -15.41
N ILE A 127 4.82 7.48 -16.22
CA ILE A 127 6.28 7.39 -16.10
C ILE A 127 6.95 8.65 -16.61
N ALA A 128 6.45 9.25 -17.70
CA ALA A 128 6.99 10.48 -18.26
C ALA A 128 6.87 11.67 -17.27
N GLY A 129 5.78 11.70 -16.50
CA GLY A 129 5.54 12.68 -15.44
C GLY A 129 4.72 13.87 -15.88
#